data_AF-A0A2D7B515-F1
#
_entry.id   AF-A0A2D7B515-F1
#
_cell.length_a   1.000
_cell.length_b   1.000
_cell.length_c   1.000
_cell.angle_alpha   90.00
_cell.angle_beta   90.00
_cell.angle_gamma   90.00
#
_symmetry.space_group_name_H-M   'P 1'
#
loop_
_entity.id
_entity.type
_entity.pdbx_description
1 polymer ?
#
loop_
_entity_poly.entity_id
_entity_poly.type
_entity_poly.pdbx_seq_one_letter_code
_entity_poly.pdbx_strand_id
1 'polypeptide(L)'
;MNLFHRMAPALIACSAALGIQSQTLVPLPEGDFFKPFRPHLSVPNQELILREGDRLAICGDSITEQRMYSRIIETYLTVCVPDLRVSVRQFGWSGERAPGFLSRMTNDVLRFRPTIATTCYGMNDHRYQPFTAEIGDVYSQSSRAIIQAFKSHGVRVVQGSAGTVGKMPSWVQTAEGNVQDLNLGLLELRNIDVQLAREENVTFADLFLPMLIQGRAAQQKYGASYMITGKDGVHPDWAGQCVMAYSFLNAFGLEGNLGQITIDLENKSASTMGGHEVQGYNDGRLTLSSRQYPFCATGALGDDSSMRSGMEWVPFMEELNRLTLKIKNPSAARYRLYWGAFEKVYSSEALSQGVNLAADFPENPFSEAFRKVDQAVATKQAYETRQIKQIFHGPEGRADKEMAAALTEKTREPLVSAIRDAFQPVVHSIRIVSE
;
A
#
# COMPACT_ATOMS: atom_id res chain seq x y z
N MET A 1 -24.01 52.42 -58.25
CA MET A 1 -23.06 53.26 -57.49
C MET A 1 -23.48 53.19 -56.03
N ASN A 2 -22.62 52.62 -55.17
CA ASN A 2 -22.31 53.02 -53.79
C ASN A 2 -23.48 53.42 -52.84
N LEU A 3 -23.62 52.95 -51.60
CA LEU A 3 -22.59 52.68 -50.60
C LEU A 3 -23.22 51.99 -49.37
N PHE A 4 -22.43 51.11 -48.76
CA PHE A 4 -22.43 50.57 -47.39
C PHE A 4 -23.27 51.25 -46.28
N HIS A 5 -23.95 50.42 -45.47
CA HIS A 5 -24.06 50.63 -44.02
C HIS A 5 -23.81 49.32 -43.25
N ARG A 6 -22.99 49.46 -42.20
CA ARG A 6 -22.36 48.43 -41.37
C ARG A 6 -23.38 47.79 -40.41
N MET A 7 -23.41 46.46 -40.31
CA MET A 7 -23.90 45.76 -39.11
C MET A 7 -22.71 45.30 -38.28
N ALA A 8 -22.66 45.72 -37.02
CA ALA A 8 -21.69 45.25 -36.03
C ALA A 8 -22.11 43.87 -35.49
N PRO A 9 -21.18 42.92 -35.27
CA PRO A 9 -21.50 41.70 -34.55
C PRO A 9 -21.50 41.96 -33.04
N ALA A 10 -22.58 41.58 -32.37
CA ALA A 10 -22.67 41.55 -30.92
C ALA A 10 -21.69 40.50 -30.37
N LEU A 11 -20.71 40.93 -29.58
CA LEU A 11 -19.93 40.04 -28.72
C LEU A 11 -20.84 39.51 -27.61
N ILE A 12 -21.15 38.21 -27.64
CA ILE A 12 -21.65 37.49 -26.46
C ILE A 12 -20.42 37.16 -25.62
N ALA A 13 -20.19 37.96 -24.58
CA ALA A 13 -19.24 37.63 -23.53
C ALA A 13 -19.87 36.53 -22.65
N CYS A 14 -19.44 35.28 -22.85
CA CYS A 14 -19.66 34.22 -21.87
C CYS A 14 -18.72 34.44 -20.69
N SER A 15 -19.20 35.16 -19.68
CA SER A 15 -18.59 35.22 -18.36
C SER A 15 -18.72 33.86 -17.69
N ALA A 16 -17.68 33.02 -17.74
CA ALA A 16 -17.59 31.84 -16.90
C ALA A 16 -17.43 32.29 -15.44
N ALA A 17 -18.51 32.31 -14.69
CA ALA A 17 -18.45 32.45 -13.24
C ALA A 17 -17.77 31.20 -12.67
N LEU A 18 -16.50 31.34 -12.27
CA LEU A 18 -15.80 30.40 -11.41
C LEU A 18 -16.54 30.39 -10.06
N GLY A 19 -17.52 29.51 -9.93
CA GLY A 19 -18.15 29.24 -8.65
C GLY A 19 -17.10 28.70 -7.69
N ILE A 20 -16.95 29.36 -6.54
CA ILE A 20 -16.18 28.84 -5.40
C ILE A 20 -16.94 27.58 -4.94
N GLN A 21 -16.57 26.40 -5.46
CA GLN A 21 -17.00 25.15 -4.85
C GLN A 21 -16.36 25.09 -3.47
N SER A 22 -17.18 25.09 -2.41
CA SER A 22 -16.66 24.88 -1.06
C SER A 22 -16.01 23.50 -1.01
N GLN A 23 -14.73 23.48 -0.64
CA GLN A 23 -13.96 22.24 -0.52
C GLN A 23 -14.58 21.38 0.59
N THR A 24 -15.13 20.22 0.24
CA THR A 24 -15.70 19.29 1.23
C THR A 24 -14.58 18.69 2.09
N LEU A 25 -14.82 18.59 3.40
CA LEU A 25 -13.87 18.06 4.37
C LEU A 25 -14.20 16.61 4.75
N VAL A 26 -13.18 15.82 5.06
CA VAL A 26 -13.35 14.48 5.65
C VAL A 26 -13.82 14.66 7.11
N PRO A 27 -14.93 14.02 7.53
CA PRO A 27 -15.31 13.99 8.93
C PRO A 27 -14.26 13.22 9.74
N LEU A 28 -13.78 13.82 10.83
CA LEU A 28 -12.82 13.20 11.74
C LEU A 28 -13.53 12.72 13.02
N PRO A 29 -12.93 11.77 13.76
CA PRO A 29 -13.45 11.37 15.06
C PRO A 29 -13.60 12.57 16.01
N GLU A 30 -14.58 12.48 16.91
CA GLU A 30 -14.79 13.52 17.91
C GLU A 30 -13.61 13.65 18.88
N GLY A 31 -13.40 14.86 19.40
CA GLY A 31 -12.41 15.15 20.44
C GLY A 31 -11.46 16.29 20.08
N ASP A 32 -10.87 16.91 21.12
CA ASP A 32 -10.04 18.11 20.98
C ASP A 32 -8.81 17.91 20.11
N PHE A 33 -8.25 16.70 20.09
CA PHE A 33 -7.09 16.35 19.27
C PHE A 33 -7.33 16.58 17.78
N PHE A 34 -8.52 16.22 17.26
CA PHE A 34 -8.81 16.31 15.82
C PHE A 34 -9.36 17.69 15.39
N LYS A 35 -9.78 18.54 16.34
CA LYS A 35 -10.38 19.85 16.05
C LYS A 35 -9.55 20.77 15.15
N PRO A 36 -8.20 20.80 15.22
CA PRO A 36 -7.41 21.67 14.34
C PRO A 36 -7.30 21.17 12.89
N PHE A 37 -7.54 19.87 12.65
CA PHE A 37 -7.32 19.27 11.34
C PHE A 37 -8.52 19.52 10.41
N ARG A 38 -8.24 19.97 9.19
CA ARG A 38 -9.21 20.25 8.12
C ARG A 38 -8.83 19.50 6.82
N PRO A 39 -8.89 18.16 6.83
CA PRO A 39 -8.55 17.36 5.65
C PRO A 39 -9.56 17.53 4.53
N HIS A 40 -9.07 17.84 3.33
CA HIS A 40 -9.88 17.83 2.13
C HIS A 40 -10.31 16.41 1.78
N LEU A 41 -11.58 16.23 1.40
CA LEU A 41 -12.11 14.98 0.91
C LEU A 41 -11.40 14.58 -0.39
N SER A 42 -10.82 13.39 -0.49
CA SER A 42 -10.27 12.89 -1.75
C SER A 42 -11.38 12.31 -2.62
N VAL A 43 -11.10 12.11 -3.91
CA VAL A 43 -12.00 11.33 -4.78
C VAL A 43 -11.85 9.86 -4.40
N PRO A 44 -12.93 9.12 -4.11
CA PRO A 44 -12.84 7.69 -3.83
C PRO A 44 -12.25 6.94 -5.03
N ASN A 45 -11.30 6.05 -4.77
CA ASN A 45 -10.85 5.09 -5.77
C ASN A 45 -11.87 3.95 -5.77
N GLN A 46 -12.52 3.67 -6.91
CA GLN A 46 -13.55 2.63 -7.00
C GLN A 46 -13.20 1.49 -7.95
N GLU A 47 -12.14 1.62 -8.75
CA GLU A 47 -11.79 0.62 -9.76
C GLU A 47 -10.34 0.15 -9.61
N LEU A 48 -10.11 -1.12 -9.97
CA LEU A 48 -8.78 -1.71 -10.01
C LEU A 48 -7.93 -0.98 -11.07
N ILE A 49 -6.94 -0.18 -10.62
CA ILE A 49 -6.06 0.56 -11.53
C ILE A 49 -4.94 -0.32 -12.10
N LEU A 50 -4.55 -1.39 -11.39
CA LEU A 50 -3.52 -2.32 -11.82
C LEU A 50 -4.02 -3.16 -13.00
N ARG A 51 -3.11 -3.46 -13.92
CA ARG A 51 -3.33 -4.32 -15.09
C ARG A 51 -2.38 -5.51 -15.06
N GLU A 52 -2.78 -6.59 -15.72
CA GLU A 52 -1.92 -7.75 -15.88
C GLU A 52 -0.57 -7.36 -16.51
N GLY A 53 0.53 -7.80 -15.90
CA GLY A 53 1.90 -7.56 -16.38
C GLY A 53 2.44 -6.15 -16.09
N ASP A 54 1.79 -5.40 -15.20
CA ASP A 54 2.26 -4.07 -14.82
C ASP A 54 3.67 -4.09 -14.22
N ARG A 55 4.41 -3.00 -14.47
CA ARG A 55 5.71 -2.71 -13.88
C ARG A 55 5.53 -1.54 -12.92
N LEU A 56 5.38 -1.86 -11.64
CA LEU A 56 5.16 -0.91 -10.57
C LEU A 56 6.49 -0.34 -10.05
N ALA A 57 6.65 0.98 -10.16
CA ALA A 57 7.72 1.72 -9.50
C ALA A 57 7.23 2.31 -8.17
N ILE A 58 7.85 1.95 -7.05
CA ILE A 58 7.54 2.53 -5.74
C ILE A 58 8.58 3.62 -5.43
N CYS A 59 8.19 4.89 -5.51
CA CYS A 59 9.09 6.03 -5.35
C CYS A 59 8.81 6.77 -4.04
N GLY A 60 9.87 7.17 -3.32
CA GLY A 60 9.74 7.96 -2.11
C GLY A 60 11.08 8.19 -1.42
N ASP A 61 11.02 8.71 -0.21
CA ASP A 61 12.18 9.15 0.56
C ASP A 61 12.80 8.05 1.46
N SER A 62 13.31 8.42 2.65
CA SER A 62 13.89 7.49 3.63
C SER A 62 12.92 6.40 4.05
N ILE A 63 11.63 6.72 4.18
CA ILE A 63 10.62 5.74 4.62
C ILE A 63 10.47 4.64 3.57
N THR A 64 10.64 5.00 2.29
CA THR A 64 10.66 4.04 1.19
C THR A 64 11.98 3.27 1.13
N GLU A 65 13.12 3.93 1.42
CA GLU A 65 14.43 3.26 1.48
C GLU A 65 14.51 2.21 2.60
N GLN A 66 13.68 2.31 3.65
CA GLN A 66 13.55 1.24 4.66
C GLN A 66 13.06 -0.08 4.05
N ARG A 67 12.34 -0.01 2.91
CA ARG A 67 11.78 -1.12 2.11
C ARG A 67 10.67 -1.92 2.78
N MET A 68 10.07 -1.42 3.85
CA MET A 68 9.10 -2.22 4.63
C MET A 68 7.72 -2.22 3.97
N TYR A 69 7.09 -1.06 3.75
CA TYR A 69 5.81 -1.01 3.03
C TYR A 69 5.94 -1.48 1.57
N SER A 70 7.06 -1.19 0.90
CA SER A 70 7.30 -1.64 -0.47
C SER A 70 7.46 -3.16 -0.56
N ARG A 71 8.04 -3.81 0.46
CA ARG A 71 8.08 -5.26 0.57
C ARG A 71 6.69 -5.84 0.81
N ILE A 72 5.89 -5.25 1.69
CA ILE A 72 4.50 -5.68 1.93
C ILE A 72 3.69 -5.62 0.62
N ILE A 73 3.78 -4.52 -0.13
CA ILE A 73 3.09 -4.36 -1.42
C ILE A 73 3.52 -5.43 -2.42
N GLU A 74 4.83 -5.62 -2.62
CA GLU A 74 5.32 -6.61 -3.60
C GLU A 74 4.96 -8.05 -3.20
N THR A 75 5.13 -8.40 -1.91
CA THR A 75 4.74 -9.72 -1.41
C THR A 75 3.24 -9.94 -1.60
N TYR A 76 2.39 -8.96 -1.29
CA TYR A 76 0.94 -9.05 -1.49
C TYR A 76 0.57 -9.26 -2.96
N LEU A 77 1.10 -8.43 -3.85
CA LEU A 77 0.83 -8.53 -5.29
C LEU A 77 1.30 -9.87 -5.87
N THR A 78 2.38 -10.44 -5.31
CA THR A 78 2.93 -11.74 -5.73
C THR A 78 2.04 -12.90 -5.29
N VAL A 79 1.61 -12.93 -4.02
CA VAL A 79 1.01 -14.14 -3.44
C VAL A 79 -0.52 -14.09 -3.33
N CYS A 80 -1.10 -12.91 -3.13
CA CYS A 80 -2.53 -12.73 -2.92
C CYS A 80 -3.29 -12.48 -4.22
N VAL A 81 -2.65 -11.85 -5.21
CA VAL A 81 -3.23 -11.55 -6.54
C VAL A 81 -2.27 -11.93 -7.68
N PRO A 82 -1.77 -13.18 -7.71
CA PRO A 82 -0.72 -13.61 -8.63
C PRO A 82 -1.11 -13.47 -10.11
N ASP A 83 -2.41 -13.52 -10.41
CA ASP A 83 -2.92 -13.40 -11.78
C ASP A 83 -2.67 -12.02 -12.39
N LEU A 84 -2.45 -10.97 -11.57
CA LEU A 84 -2.03 -9.66 -12.09
C LEU A 84 -0.59 -9.66 -12.59
N ARG A 85 0.26 -10.61 -12.18
CA ARG A 85 1.66 -10.73 -12.65
C ARG A 85 2.44 -9.40 -12.60
N VAL A 86 2.15 -8.57 -11.59
CA VAL A 86 2.80 -7.27 -11.41
C VAL A 86 4.24 -7.50 -10.99
N SER A 87 5.18 -6.86 -11.68
CA SER A 87 6.56 -6.76 -11.23
C SER A 87 6.76 -5.45 -10.50
N VAL A 88 7.49 -5.48 -9.38
CA VAL A 88 7.70 -4.29 -8.54
C VAL A 88 9.19 -3.97 -8.49
N ARG A 89 9.51 -2.68 -8.44
CA ARG A 89 10.85 -2.16 -8.10
C ARG A 89 10.69 -0.94 -7.20
N GLN A 90 11.48 -0.88 -6.14
CA GLN A 90 11.50 0.29 -5.24
C GLN A 90 12.65 1.26 -5.58
N PHE A 91 12.41 2.53 -5.35
CA PHE A 91 13.32 3.65 -5.65
C PHE A 91 13.46 4.62 -4.47
N GLY A 92 13.46 4.09 -3.25
CA GLY A 92 13.56 4.87 -2.03
C GLY A 92 14.92 5.58 -1.87
N TRP A 93 14.89 6.84 -1.43
CA TRP A 93 16.10 7.65 -1.22
C TRP A 93 16.01 8.53 0.05
N SER A 94 16.85 8.25 1.04
CA SER A 94 16.86 8.95 2.33
C SER A 94 17.17 10.43 2.21
N GLY A 95 16.37 11.23 2.92
CA GLY A 95 16.45 12.70 2.93
C GLY A 95 15.98 13.37 1.64
N GLU A 96 15.46 12.60 0.68
CA GLU A 96 14.96 13.15 -0.57
C GLU A 96 13.66 13.96 -0.37
N ARG A 97 13.58 15.06 -1.11
CA ARG A 97 12.36 15.88 -1.30
C ARG A 97 11.89 15.72 -2.75
N ALA A 98 10.65 16.08 -3.04
CA ALA A 98 10.09 16.02 -4.40
C ALA A 98 10.98 16.66 -5.49
N PRO A 99 11.61 17.84 -5.30
CA PRO A 99 12.55 18.39 -6.30
C PRO A 99 13.76 17.49 -6.59
N GLY A 100 14.27 16.80 -5.56
CA GLY A 100 15.38 15.85 -5.70
C GLY A 100 14.99 14.64 -6.53
N PHE A 101 13.80 14.10 -6.27
CA PHE A 101 13.26 13.00 -7.06
C PHE A 101 13.05 13.40 -8.52
N LEU A 102 12.41 14.54 -8.76
CA LEU A 102 12.20 15.09 -10.10
C LEU A 102 13.52 15.19 -10.89
N SER A 103 14.61 15.59 -10.22
CA SER A 103 15.92 15.75 -10.84
C SER A 103 16.55 14.42 -11.29
N ARG A 104 16.22 13.30 -10.63
CA ARG A 104 16.80 11.98 -10.93
C ARG A 104 15.85 11.01 -11.64
N MET A 105 14.54 11.24 -11.63
CA MET A 105 13.54 10.25 -12.04
C MET A 105 13.73 9.73 -13.47
N THR A 106 14.23 10.55 -14.41
CA THR A 106 14.53 10.12 -15.78
C THR A 106 15.59 9.01 -15.79
N ASN A 107 16.68 9.22 -15.06
CA ASN A 107 17.81 8.30 -15.02
C ASN A 107 17.56 7.11 -14.10
N ASP A 108 16.80 7.29 -13.03
CA ASP A 108 16.72 6.28 -11.98
C ASP A 108 15.46 5.46 -12.08
N VAL A 109 14.38 5.98 -12.67
CA VAL A 109 13.06 5.34 -12.68
C VAL A 109 12.55 5.11 -14.10
N LEU A 110 12.39 6.18 -14.88
CA LEU A 110 11.80 6.10 -16.23
C LEU A 110 12.62 5.23 -17.18
N ARG A 111 13.94 5.11 -16.98
CA ARG A 111 14.79 4.19 -17.75
C ARG A 111 14.32 2.73 -17.70
N PHE A 112 13.69 2.33 -16.59
CA PHE A 112 13.19 0.99 -16.39
C PHE A 112 11.75 0.81 -16.90
N ARG A 113 11.22 1.84 -17.57
CA ARG A 113 9.94 1.87 -18.26
C ARG A 113 8.80 1.38 -17.36
N PRO A 114 8.57 1.93 -16.16
CA PRO A 114 7.40 1.55 -15.38
C PRO A 114 6.10 1.77 -16.18
N THR A 115 5.05 1.03 -15.87
CA THR A 115 3.70 1.26 -16.45
C THR A 115 2.75 1.91 -15.44
N ILE A 116 3.13 1.84 -14.17
CA ILE A 116 2.47 2.51 -13.05
C ILE A 116 3.53 2.86 -12.00
N ALA A 117 3.35 3.98 -11.31
CA ALA A 117 4.24 4.42 -10.24
C ALA A 117 3.45 4.90 -9.02
N THR A 118 3.98 4.64 -7.83
CA THR A 118 3.57 5.37 -6.63
C THR A 118 4.60 6.43 -6.26
N THR A 119 4.13 7.52 -5.66
CA THR A 119 4.99 8.53 -5.01
C THR A 119 4.62 8.63 -3.53
N CYS A 120 5.61 8.77 -2.65
CA CYS A 120 5.40 9.01 -1.22
C CYS A 120 6.43 10.05 -0.75
N TYR A 121 6.06 11.32 -0.85
CA TYR A 121 6.88 12.48 -0.46
C TYR A 121 6.06 13.42 0.45
N GLY A 122 6.70 14.45 1.01
CA GLY A 122 6.07 15.36 1.96
C GLY A 122 6.80 15.45 3.29
N MET A 123 7.35 14.33 3.80
CA MET A 123 8.01 14.28 5.11
C MET A 123 9.27 15.16 5.16
N ASN A 124 10.16 15.04 4.17
CA ASN A 124 11.31 15.95 4.09
C ASN A 124 10.92 17.31 3.47
N ASP A 125 9.86 17.36 2.66
CA ASP A 125 9.42 18.56 1.95
C ASP A 125 8.87 19.64 2.89
N HIS A 126 8.23 19.24 3.99
CA HIS A 126 7.77 20.19 5.02
C HIS A 126 8.91 20.75 5.89
N ARG A 127 10.15 20.31 5.66
CA ARG A 127 11.40 20.81 6.28
C ARG A 127 11.44 20.73 7.81
N TYR A 128 10.56 19.94 8.42
CA TYR A 128 10.39 19.88 9.88
C TYR A 128 10.04 21.23 10.52
N GLN A 129 9.31 22.06 9.78
CA GLN A 129 8.85 23.39 10.20
C GLN A 129 7.33 23.51 10.09
N PRO A 130 6.70 24.50 10.76
CA PRO A 130 5.33 24.89 10.48
C PRO A 130 5.15 25.25 8.99
N PHE A 131 3.94 25.04 8.48
CA PHE A 131 3.65 25.32 7.07
C PHE A 131 3.90 26.78 6.69
N THR A 132 4.48 26.98 5.52
CA THR A 132 4.57 28.29 4.87
C THR A 132 4.13 28.15 3.41
N ALA A 133 3.68 29.25 2.81
CA ALA A 133 3.31 29.27 1.39
C ALA A 133 4.46 28.81 0.48
N GLU A 134 5.70 29.17 0.81
CA GLU A 134 6.89 28.74 0.06
C GLU A 134 7.07 27.21 0.09
N ILE A 135 6.89 26.58 1.25
CA ILE A 135 6.94 25.12 1.39
C ILE A 135 5.87 24.47 0.50
N GLY A 136 4.63 24.99 0.58
CA GLY A 136 3.51 24.52 -0.25
C GLY A 136 3.76 24.68 -1.75
N ASP A 137 4.28 25.83 -2.18
CA ASP A 137 4.53 26.15 -3.58
C ASP A 137 5.61 25.24 -4.19
N VAL A 138 6.74 25.05 -3.48
CA VAL A 138 7.83 24.18 -3.95
C VAL A 138 7.35 22.73 -4.06
N TYR A 139 6.60 22.25 -3.06
CA TYR A 139 6.05 20.90 -3.06
C TYR A 139 5.03 20.71 -4.20
N SER A 140 4.05 21.61 -4.32
CA SER A 140 3.01 21.57 -5.34
C SER A 140 3.58 21.56 -6.76
N GLN A 141 4.53 22.46 -7.06
CA GLN A 141 5.17 22.54 -8.37
C GLN A 141 5.95 21.26 -8.70
N SER A 142 6.70 20.74 -7.74
CA SER A 142 7.54 19.55 -7.94
C SER A 142 6.69 18.29 -8.10
N SER A 143 5.70 18.08 -7.22
CA SER A 143 4.78 16.94 -7.29
C SER A 143 4.00 16.95 -8.60
N ARG A 144 3.49 18.12 -9.05
CA ARG A 144 2.85 18.25 -10.35
C ARG A 144 3.79 17.87 -11.50
N ALA A 145 5.02 18.41 -11.50
CA ALA A 145 6.00 18.11 -12.54
C ALA A 145 6.35 16.62 -12.59
N ILE A 146 6.45 15.95 -11.43
CA ILE A 146 6.65 14.50 -11.33
C ILE A 146 5.47 13.73 -11.97
N ILE A 147 4.23 14.07 -11.59
CA ILE A 147 3.03 13.45 -12.16
C ILE A 147 3.01 13.60 -13.69
N GLN A 148 3.25 14.82 -14.17
CA GLN A 148 3.24 15.14 -15.59
C GLN A 148 4.38 14.44 -16.35
N ALA A 149 5.56 14.30 -15.74
CA ALA A 149 6.67 13.54 -16.29
C ALA A 149 6.34 12.05 -16.42
N PHE A 150 5.69 11.44 -15.41
CA PHE A 150 5.20 10.07 -15.52
C PHE A 150 4.16 9.91 -16.62
N LYS A 151 3.14 10.78 -16.65
CA LYS A 151 2.05 10.75 -17.64
C LYS A 151 2.58 10.90 -19.08
N SER A 152 3.55 11.78 -19.31
CA SER A 152 4.15 11.96 -20.64
C SER A 152 4.93 10.74 -21.13
N HIS A 153 5.28 9.82 -20.23
CA HIS A 153 5.91 8.54 -20.54
C HIS A 153 4.92 7.35 -20.50
N GLY A 154 3.60 7.62 -20.46
CA GLY A 154 2.56 6.59 -20.44
C GLY A 154 2.44 5.84 -19.11
N VAL A 155 2.96 6.41 -18.02
CA VAL A 155 2.94 5.80 -16.68
C VAL A 155 1.71 6.31 -15.92
N ARG A 156 0.88 5.39 -15.41
CA ARG A 156 -0.20 5.72 -14.46
C ARG A 156 0.41 6.10 -13.10
N VAL A 157 -0.24 6.99 -12.36
CA VAL A 157 0.29 7.46 -11.07
C VAL A 157 -0.71 7.21 -9.95
N VAL A 158 -0.21 6.70 -8.84
CA VAL A 158 -0.88 6.69 -7.54
C VAL A 158 -0.09 7.61 -6.62
N GLN A 159 -0.58 8.82 -6.41
CA GLN A 159 0.07 9.79 -5.55
C GLN A 159 -0.26 9.50 -4.09
N GLY A 160 0.74 9.13 -3.29
CA GLY A 160 0.63 8.94 -1.86
C GLY A 160 1.01 10.21 -1.09
N SER A 161 0.26 10.53 -0.04
CA SER A 161 0.69 11.55 0.92
C SER A 161 1.80 11.03 1.83
N ALA A 162 2.52 11.94 2.51
CA ALA A 162 3.30 11.56 3.68
C ALA A 162 2.41 11.07 4.84
N GLY A 163 3.03 10.35 5.78
CA GLY A 163 2.43 10.01 7.07
C GLY A 163 2.46 11.19 8.07
N THR A 164 2.38 10.87 9.36
CA THR A 164 2.43 11.85 10.46
C THR A 164 3.76 11.83 11.21
N VAL A 165 4.00 12.87 12.02
CA VAL A 165 5.09 12.94 12.99
C VAL A 165 4.57 12.62 14.38
N GLY A 166 5.23 11.71 15.11
CA GLY A 166 4.85 11.30 16.47
C GLY A 166 5.51 12.08 17.59
N LYS A 167 6.70 12.65 17.34
CA LYS A 167 7.44 13.49 18.26
C LYS A 167 8.40 14.41 17.50
N MET A 168 8.88 15.47 18.15
CA MET A 168 9.86 16.35 17.51
C MET A 168 11.13 15.58 17.14
N PRO A 169 11.62 15.70 15.90
CA PRO A 169 12.78 14.96 15.44
C PRO A 169 14.07 15.61 15.98
N SER A 170 14.60 15.06 17.07
CA SER A 170 15.77 15.63 17.78
C SER A 170 17.05 15.68 16.95
N TRP A 171 17.11 14.96 15.83
CA TRP A 171 18.24 14.95 14.90
C TRP A 171 18.17 16.06 13.84
N VAL A 172 17.06 16.82 13.77
CA VAL A 172 16.90 17.93 12.84
C VAL A 172 17.07 19.25 13.60
N GLN A 173 18.26 19.85 13.47
CA GLN A 173 18.62 21.08 14.19
C GLN A 173 17.75 22.29 13.80
N THR A 174 17.21 22.29 12.58
CA THR A 174 16.37 23.35 12.03
C THR A 174 14.88 23.11 12.25
N ALA A 175 14.50 22.12 13.06
CA ALA A 175 13.11 21.83 13.35
C ALA A 175 12.50 22.92 14.24
N GLU A 176 11.30 23.38 13.89
CA GLU A 176 10.60 24.47 14.58
C GLU A 176 9.15 24.09 14.90
N GLY A 177 8.54 24.84 15.83
CA GLY A 177 7.17 24.60 16.28
C GLY A 177 7.04 23.40 17.22
N ASN A 178 5.87 22.78 17.20
CA ASN A 178 5.57 21.56 17.96
C ASN A 178 4.99 20.46 17.05
N VAL A 179 4.76 19.26 17.60
CA VAL A 179 4.26 18.10 16.85
C VAL A 179 2.93 18.37 16.14
N GLN A 180 2.04 19.17 16.74
CA GLN A 180 0.78 19.57 16.10
C GLN A 180 1.06 20.51 14.91
N ASP A 181 1.96 21.47 15.03
CA ASP A 181 2.32 22.38 13.93
C ASP A 181 2.89 21.60 12.73
N LEU A 182 3.76 20.61 13.00
CA LEU A 182 4.32 19.74 11.95
C LEU A 182 3.23 18.91 11.26
N ASN A 183 2.32 18.30 12.04
CA ASN A 183 1.22 17.52 11.48
C ASN A 183 0.18 18.39 10.74
N LEU A 184 -0.02 19.65 11.15
CA LEU A 184 -0.83 20.59 10.39
C LEU A 184 -0.15 20.97 9.06
N GLY A 185 1.18 21.12 9.03
CA GLY A 185 1.88 21.34 7.77
C GLY A 185 1.88 20.13 6.84
N LEU A 186 2.03 18.93 7.38
CA LEU A 186 1.86 17.69 6.62
C LEU A 186 0.42 17.52 6.10
N LEU A 187 -0.59 17.97 6.86
CA LEU A 187 -1.98 18.03 6.41
C LEU A 187 -2.12 18.99 5.21
N GLU A 188 -1.50 20.17 5.24
CA GLU A 188 -1.54 21.10 4.11
C GLU A 188 -0.89 20.49 2.86
N LEU A 189 0.23 19.78 2.99
CA LEU A 189 0.84 19.03 1.88
C LEU A 189 -0.07 17.91 1.36
N ARG A 190 -0.72 17.14 2.25
CA ARG A 190 -1.75 16.16 1.88
C ARG A 190 -2.92 16.83 1.14
N ASN A 191 -3.35 18.01 1.56
CA ASN A 191 -4.43 18.75 0.90
C ASN A 191 -4.03 19.24 -0.50
N ILE A 192 -2.77 19.64 -0.69
CA ILE A 192 -2.18 19.88 -2.01
C ILE A 192 -2.20 18.59 -2.83
N ASP A 193 -1.84 17.46 -2.25
CA ASP A 193 -1.85 16.18 -2.97
C ASP A 193 -3.26 15.79 -3.45
N VAL A 194 -4.30 16.02 -2.63
CA VAL A 194 -5.69 15.82 -3.03
C VAL A 194 -6.09 16.73 -4.19
N GLN A 195 -5.66 17.99 -4.18
CA GLN A 195 -5.92 18.93 -5.26
C GLN A 195 -5.24 18.48 -6.56
N LEU A 196 -3.94 18.15 -6.49
CA LEU A 196 -3.18 17.66 -7.64
C LEU A 196 -3.77 16.37 -8.21
N ALA A 197 -4.19 15.43 -7.37
CA ALA A 197 -4.83 14.19 -7.81
C ALA A 197 -6.07 14.44 -8.67
N ARG A 198 -6.90 15.42 -8.27
CA ARG A 198 -8.09 15.83 -9.05
C ARG A 198 -7.71 16.54 -10.35
N GLU A 199 -6.81 17.51 -10.29
CA GLU A 199 -6.42 18.32 -11.46
C GLU A 199 -5.67 17.50 -12.52
N GLU A 200 -4.81 16.58 -12.07
CA GLU A 200 -4.04 15.72 -12.95
C GLU A 200 -4.76 14.40 -13.28
N ASN A 201 -5.95 14.16 -12.72
CA ASN A 201 -6.73 12.95 -12.88
C ASN A 201 -5.91 11.68 -12.59
N VAL A 202 -5.31 11.63 -11.39
CA VAL A 202 -4.54 10.49 -10.89
C VAL A 202 -5.12 9.98 -9.58
N THR A 203 -4.88 8.72 -9.27
CA THR A 203 -5.31 8.08 -8.03
C THR A 203 -4.56 8.69 -6.84
N PHE A 204 -5.25 8.91 -5.73
CA PHE A 204 -4.65 9.35 -4.46
C PHE A 204 -4.67 8.22 -3.42
N ALA A 205 -3.54 8.01 -2.74
CA ALA A 205 -3.42 7.14 -1.59
C ALA A 205 -3.20 7.99 -0.33
N ASP A 206 -4.16 7.98 0.59
CA ASP A 206 -4.07 8.78 1.81
C ASP A 206 -3.36 8.00 2.92
N LEU A 207 -2.10 8.30 3.16
CA LEU A 207 -1.34 7.70 4.26
C LEU A 207 -1.47 8.54 5.55
N PHE A 208 -1.74 9.84 5.40
CA PHE A 208 -1.78 10.79 6.51
C PHE A 208 -2.95 10.48 7.45
N LEU A 209 -4.17 10.36 6.92
CA LEU A 209 -5.35 10.17 7.76
C LEU A 209 -5.35 8.84 8.53
N PRO A 210 -5.08 7.67 7.90
CA PRO A 210 -4.98 6.42 8.64
C PRO A 210 -3.91 6.49 9.74
N MET A 211 -2.73 7.05 9.46
CA MET A 211 -1.68 7.16 10.47
C MET A 211 -2.04 8.13 11.61
N LEU A 212 -2.71 9.25 11.32
CA LEU A 212 -3.17 10.21 12.34
C LEU A 212 -4.23 9.60 13.25
N ILE A 213 -5.29 9.05 12.66
CA ILE A 213 -6.46 8.54 13.39
C ILE A 213 -6.07 7.28 14.16
N GLN A 214 -5.45 6.32 13.48
CA GLN A 214 -5.17 5.02 14.08
C GLN A 214 -3.95 5.07 15.00
N GLY A 215 -2.97 5.94 14.72
CA GLY A 215 -1.89 6.22 15.67
C GLY A 215 -2.42 6.74 17.00
N ARG A 216 -3.43 7.63 16.98
CA ARG A 216 -4.07 8.13 18.20
C ARG A 216 -4.85 7.04 18.92
N ALA A 217 -5.64 6.23 18.20
CA ALA A 217 -6.39 5.12 18.77
C ALA A 217 -5.44 4.06 19.38
N ALA A 218 -4.31 3.79 18.73
CA ALA A 218 -3.30 2.88 19.22
C ALA A 218 -2.65 3.35 20.52
N GLN A 219 -2.31 4.62 20.62
CA GLN A 219 -1.78 5.18 21.86
C GLN A 219 -2.80 5.14 23.00
N GLN A 220 -4.10 5.32 22.70
CA GLN A 220 -5.15 5.19 23.71
C GLN A 220 -5.31 3.74 24.20
N LYS A 221 -5.15 2.76 23.30
CA LYS A 221 -5.30 1.34 23.62
C LYS A 221 -4.07 0.73 24.29
N TYR A 222 -2.89 0.98 23.75
CA TYR A 222 -1.63 0.32 24.14
C TYR A 222 -0.66 1.24 24.90
N GLY A 223 -0.98 2.52 25.03
CA GLY A 223 -0.16 3.52 25.72
C GLY A 223 0.75 4.31 24.78
N ALA A 224 1.31 5.40 25.31
CA ALA A 224 2.08 6.38 24.54
C ALA A 224 3.38 5.83 23.91
N SER A 225 3.87 4.67 24.37
CA SER A 225 5.04 4.00 23.80
C SER A 225 4.74 3.35 22.45
N TYR A 226 3.48 3.08 22.10
CA TYR A 226 3.09 2.61 20.78
C TYR A 226 3.14 3.76 19.78
N MET A 227 4.06 3.68 18.83
CA MET A 227 4.34 4.74 17.86
C MET A 227 4.25 4.18 16.45
N ILE A 228 3.09 4.36 15.82
CA ILE A 228 2.90 4.02 14.41
C ILE A 228 3.86 4.80 13.49
N THR A 229 4.35 5.94 13.95
CA THR A 229 5.35 6.77 13.27
C THR A 229 6.80 6.32 13.53
N GLY A 230 6.98 5.22 14.24
CA GLY A 230 8.28 4.68 14.66
C GLY A 230 8.85 5.38 15.89
N LYS A 231 9.83 4.75 16.54
CA LYS A 231 10.38 5.24 17.81
C LYS A 231 11.14 6.55 17.70
N ASP A 232 11.56 6.95 16.51
CA ASP A 232 12.15 8.27 16.27
C ASP A 232 11.08 9.34 15.99
N GLY A 233 9.84 8.94 15.69
CA GLY A 233 8.72 9.82 15.42
C GLY A 233 8.53 10.18 13.95
N VAL A 234 9.35 9.66 13.05
CA VAL A 234 9.35 9.96 11.62
C VAL A 234 9.37 8.70 10.75
N HIS A 235 10.09 7.64 11.15
CA HIS A 235 10.31 6.43 10.37
C HIS A 235 9.54 5.23 10.95
N PRO A 236 8.33 4.92 10.42
CA PRO A 236 7.53 3.81 10.88
C PRO A 236 8.27 2.47 10.88
N ASP A 237 8.01 1.68 11.93
CA ASP A 237 8.33 0.25 11.97
C ASP A 237 7.15 -0.57 11.39
N TRP A 238 7.17 -1.90 11.49
CA TRP A 238 6.28 -2.81 10.77
C TRP A 238 4.79 -2.49 10.91
N ALA A 239 4.32 -2.06 12.08
CA ALA A 239 2.90 -1.73 12.25
C ALA A 239 2.48 -0.52 11.40
N GLY A 240 3.25 0.56 11.43
CA GLY A 240 2.95 1.75 10.62
C GLY A 240 3.20 1.54 9.13
N GLN A 241 4.25 0.80 8.79
CA GLN A 241 4.53 0.39 7.41
C GLN A 241 3.39 -0.48 6.84
N CYS A 242 2.74 -1.30 7.67
CA CYS A 242 1.54 -2.05 7.28
C CYS A 242 0.34 -1.13 6.98
N VAL A 243 0.10 -0.10 7.80
CA VAL A 243 -0.96 0.88 7.55
C VAL A 243 -0.69 1.69 6.28
N MET A 244 0.57 2.04 6.01
CA MET A 244 0.97 2.67 4.75
C MET A 244 0.73 1.75 3.55
N ALA A 245 1.17 0.49 3.63
CA ALA A 245 0.98 -0.49 2.56
C ALA A 245 -0.50 -0.74 2.27
N TYR A 246 -1.33 -0.86 3.32
CA TYR A 246 -2.79 -0.95 3.20
C TYR A 246 -3.35 0.23 2.38
N SER A 247 -2.91 1.45 2.67
CA SER A 247 -3.42 2.65 2.00
C SER A 247 -3.12 2.63 0.49
N PHE A 248 -1.94 2.15 0.10
CA PHE A 248 -1.60 1.95 -1.32
C PHE A 248 -2.36 0.78 -1.95
N LEU A 249 -2.49 -0.36 -1.26
CA LEU A 249 -3.21 -1.53 -1.78
C LEU A 249 -4.70 -1.21 -2.00
N ASN A 250 -5.32 -0.47 -1.07
CA ASN A 250 -6.68 0.05 -1.22
C ASN A 250 -6.76 1.06 -2.37
N ALA A 251 -5.79 1.97 -2.51
CA ALA A 251 -5.75 2.91 -3.63
C ALA A 251 -5.57 2.23 -5.00
N PHE A 252 -4.99 1.02 -5.03
CA PHE A 252 -4.97 0.22 -6.25
C PHE A 252 -6.33 -0.37 -6.64
N GLY A 253 -7.33 -0.33 -5.75
CA GLY A 253 -8.64 -0.95 -5.94
C GLY A 253 -8.64 -2.46 -5.71
N LEU A 254 -7.74 -2.98 -4.85
CA LEU A 254 -7.71 -4.40 -4.50
C LEU A 254 -8.79 -4.72 -3.47
N GLU A 255 -9.60 -5.75 -3.75
CA GLU A 255 -10.76 -6.10 -2.92
C GLU A 255 -10.53 -7.28 -1.97
N GLY A 256 -9.35 -7.90 -1.96
CA GLY A 256 -8.97 -8.90 -0.95
C GLY A 256 -9.76 -10.21 -0.91
N ASN A 257 -10.56 -10.51 -1.93
CA ASN A 257 -11.21 -11.80 -2.07
C ASN A 257 -10.19 -12.84 -2.56
N LEU A 258 -9.72 -13.70 -1.65
CA LEU A 258 -8.69 -14.70 -1.95
C LEU A 258 -9.27 -16.05 -2.38
N GLY A 259 -10.59 -16.15 -2.45
CA GLY A 259 -11.29 -17.38 -2.79
C GLY A 259 -12.14 -17.93 -1.65
N GLN A 260 -12.86 -18.99 -1.97
CA GLN A 260 -13.74 -19.68 -1.04
C GLN A 260 -13.53 -21.19 -1.14
N ILE A 261 -13.51 -21.85 0.00
CA ILE A 261 -13.53 -23.31 0.13
C ILE A 261 -14.91 -23.67 0.69
N THR A 262 -15.62 -24.60 0.05
CA THR A 262 -16.91 -25.08 0.51
C THR A 262 -16.87 -26.58 0.70
N ILE A 263 -17.27 -27.07 1.88
CA ILE A 263 -17.38 -28.49 2.21
C ILE A 263 -18.84 -28.80 2.52
N ASP A 264 -19.39 -29.81 1.85
CA ASP A 264 -20.70 -30.37 2.13
C ASP A 264 -20.54 -31.68 2.91
N LEU A 265 -20.94 -31.64 4.18
CA LEU A 265 -20.75 -32.77 5.10
C LEU A 265 -21.69 -33.94 4.83
N GLU A 266 -22.91 -33.66 4.33
CA GLU A 266 -23.90 -34.68 3.99
C GLU A 266 -23.52 -35.38 2.68
N ASN A 267 -23.26 -34.59 1.63
CA ASN A 267 -22.95 -35.11 0.31
C ASN A 267 -21.49 -35.57 0.17
N LYS A 268 -20.67 -35.42 1.23
CA LYS A 268 -19.24 -35.76 1.25
C LYS A 268 -18.51 -35.20 0.03
N SER A 269 -18.73 -33.92 -0.25
CA SER A 269 -18.13 -33.23 -1.40
C SER A 269 -17.50 -31.90 -0.99
N ALA A 270 -16.62 -31.38 -1.84
CA ALA A 270 -16.01 -30.07 -1.65
C ALA A 270 -15.86 -29.35 -2.99
N SER A 271 -15.92 -28.03 -2.96
CA SER A 271 -15.72 -27.16 -4.12
C SER A 271 -14.94 -25.92 -3.72
N THR A 272 -14.26 -25.31 -4.67
CA THR A 272 -13.43 -24.12 -4.45
C THR A 272 -13.72 -23.02 -5.46
N MET A 273 -13.39 -21.78 -5.08
CA MET A 273 -13.31 -20.60 -5.95
C MET A 273 -11.95 -19.93 -5.76
N GLY A 274 -11.48 -19.20 -6.78
CA GLY A 274 -10.16 -18.54 -6.78
C GLY A 274 -9.02 -19.50 -7.10
N GLY A 275 -7.80 -19.19 -6.64
CA GLY A 275 -6.60 -19.98 -6.90
C GLY A 275 -6.47 -21.26 -6.05
N HIS A 276 -7.53 -22.07 -5.95
CA HIS A 276 -7.57 -23.29 -5.13
C HIS A 276 -8.19 -24.47 -5.85
N GLU A 277 -7.59 -25.65 -5.69
CA GLU A 277 -7.99 -26.88 -6.38
C GLU A 277 -8.12 -28.04 -5.39
N VAL A 278 -9.25 -28.76 -5.46
CA VAL A 278 -9.49 -29.97 -4.68
C VAL A 278 -8.63 -31.10 -5.22
N GLN A 279 -7.76 -31.66 -4.37
CA GLN A 279 -6.94 -32.82 -4.68
C GLN A 279 -7.59 -34.12 -4.21
N GLY A 280 -8.43 -34.05 -3.17
CA GLY A 280 -9.22 -35.18 -2.71
C GLY A 280 -9.99 -34.85 -1.44
N TYR A 281 -11.09 -35.55 -1.20
CA TYR A 281 -11.86 -35.45 0.03
C TYR A 281 -12.20 -36.86 0.54
N ASN A 282 -11.47 -37.31 1.55
CA ASN A 282 -11.59 -38.66 2.11
C ASN A 282 -11.64 -38.57 3.64
N ASP A 283 -12.48 -39.40 4.28
CA ASP A 283 -12.57 -39.51 5.75
C ASP A 283 -12.68 -38.17 6.49
N GLY A 284 -13.48 -37.24 5.95
CA GLY A 284 -13.69 -35.92 6.54
C GLY A 284 -12.47 -34.98 6.46
N ARG A 285 -11.45 -35.35 5.67
CA ARG A 285 -10.26 -34.53 5.38
C ARG A 285 -10.23 -34.13 3.91
N LEU A 286 -10.33 -32.83 3.67
CA LEU A 286 -10.15 -32.20 2.37
C LEU A 286 -8.66 -31.87 2.17
N THR A 287 -8.08 -32.32 1.06
CA THR A 287 -6.74 -31.93 0.61
C THR A 287 -6.86 -30.98 -0.58
N LEU A 288 -6.09 -29.90 -0.54
CA LEU A 288 -6.12 -28.81 -1.51
C LEU A 288 -4.71 -28.54 -2.04
N SER A 289 -4.63 -28.07 -3.28
CA SER A 289 -3.47 -27.34 -3.83
C SER A 289 -3.90 -25.89 -4.05
N SER A 290 -3.16 -24.94 -3.50
CA SER A 290 -3.53 -23.53 -3.54
C SER A 290 -2.38 -22.67 -4.06
N ARG A 291 -2.65 -21.89 -5.11
CA ARG A 291 -1.73 -20.93 -5.73
C ARG A 291 -2.05 -19.47 -5.41
N GLN A 292 -3.05 -19.22 -4.58
CA GLN A 292 -3.39 -17.89 -4.07
C GLN A 292 -3.30 -17.96 -2.55
N TYR A 293 -2.41 -17.17 -1.95
CA TYR A 293 -2.12 -17.28 -0.52
C TYR A 293 -2.88 -16.23 0.27
N PRO A 294 -3.31 -16.54 1.50
CA PRO A 294 -3.50 -15.49 2.49
C PRO A 294 -2.18 -14.77 2.75
N PHE A 295 -2.27 -13.45 2.93
CA PHE A 295 -1.13 -12.66 3.39
C PHE A 295 -0.86 -13.02 4.86
N CYS A 296 0.30 -13.61 5.14
CA CYS A 296 0.60 -14.14 6.47
C CYS A 296 1.43 -13.15 7.28
N ALA A 297 0.89 -12.66 8.39
CA ALA A 297 1.66 -11.89 9.37
C ALA A 297 1.50 -12.50 10.77
N THR A 298 2.64 -12.78 11.38
CA THR A 298 2.76 -13.25 12.76
C THR A 298 3.33 -12.15 13.66
N GLY A 299 3.31 -12.36 14.97
CA GLY A 299 3.78 -11.39 15.96
C GLY A 299 2.71 -11.02 16.99
N ALA A 300 3.11 -10.29 18.02
CA ALA A 300 2.23 -9.83 19.08
C ALA A 300 1.35 -8.66 18.60
N LEU A 301 0.14 -8.56 19.15
CA LEU A 301 -0.65 -7.32 19.08
C LEU A 301 -0.13 -6.34 20.14
N GLY A 302 -0.28 -5.03 19.90
CA GLY A 302 0.23 -4.00 20.81
C GLY A 302 1.75 -3.78 20.76
N ASP A 303 2.45 -4.44 19.84
CA ASP A 303 3.86 -4.21 19.50
C ASP A 303 3.93 -3.48 18.16
N ASP A 304 4.51 -2.28 18.09
CA ASP A 304 4.60 -1.51 16.86
C ASP A 304 5.70 -2.01 15.89
N SER A 305 6.57 -2.91 16.35
CA SER A 305 7.50 -3.66 15.51
C SER A 305 6.87 -4.93 14.89
N SER A 306 5.58 -5.19 15.15
CA SER A 306 4.84 -6.33 14.61
C SER A 306 3.95 -5.90 13.44
N MET A 307 4.11 -6.55 12.28
CA MET A 307 3.25 -6.31 11.11
C MET A 307 1.78 -6.69 11.42
N ARG A 308 1.57 -7.77 12.18
CA ARG A 308 0.23 -8.22 12.59
C ARG A 308 -0.47 -7.18 13.47
N SER A 309 0.28 -6.46 14.30
CA SER A 309 -0.24 -5.34 15.10
C SER A 309 -0.73 -4.20 14.20
N GLY A 310 -0.03 -3.90 13.10
CA GLY A 310 -0.46 -2.93 12.09
C GLY A 310 -1.78 -3.31 11.40
N MET A 311 -2.00 -4.60 11.16
CA MET A 311 -3.25 -5.11 10.56
C MET A 311 -4.49 -4.92 11.44
N GLU A 312 -4.33 -4.65 12.74
CA GLU A 312 -5.46 -4.37 13.64
C GLU A 312 -6.01 -2.94 13.46
N TRP A 313 -5.18 -2.04 12.92
CA TRP A 313 -5.47 -0.61 12.82
C TRP A 313 -6.14 -0.19 11.53
N VAL A 314 -6.21 -1.10 10.58
CA VAL A 314 -6.89 -0.95 9.30
C VAL A 314 -7.68 -2.23 9.06
N PRO A 315 -8.76 -2.22 8.27
CA PRO A 315 -9.55 -3.42 7.99
C PRO A 315 -8.80 -4.36 7.02
N PHE A 316 -7.55 -4.73 7.33
CA PHE A 316 -6.70 -5.50 6.44
C PHE A 316 -7.28 -6.89 6.19
N MET A 317 -7.79 -7.54 7.23
CA MET A 317 -8.34 -8.88 7.12
C MET A 317 -9.68 -8.86 6.37
N GLU A 318 -10.47 -7.83 6.59
CA GLU A 318 -11.80 -7.64 6.01
C GLU A 318 -11.74 -7.14 4.58
N GLU A 319 -10.76 -6.31 4.19
CA GLU A 319 -10.70 -5.69 2.87
C GLU A 319 -9.62 -6.28 1.96
N LEU A 320 -8.53 -6.85 2.51
CA LEU A 320 -7.39 -7.32 1.72
C LEU A 320 -7.09 -8.81 1.85
N ASN A 321 -7.63 -9.53 2.84
CA ASN A 321 -7.13 -10.87 3.17
C ASN A 321 -8.24 -11.86 3.58
N ARG A 322 -9.21 -12.10 2.69
CA ARG A 322 -10.35 -12.99 2.93
C ARG A 322 -10.20 -14.33 2.19
N LEU A 323 -9.80 -15.37 2.92
CA LEU A 323 -9.89 -16.77 2.47
C LEU A 323 -11.03 -17.46 3.21
N THR A 324 -12.19 -17.57 2.58
CA THR A 324 -13.42 -17.98 3.25
C THR A 324 -13.58 -19.51 3.25
N LEU A 325 -13.89 -20.10 4.41
CA LEU A 325 -14.40 -21.47 4.52
C LEU A 325 -15.90 -21.44 4.81
N LYS A 326 -16.68 -22.20 4.04
CA LYS A 326 -18.11 -22.39 4.24
C LYS A 326 -18.47 -23.87 4.33
N ILE A 327 -19.33 -24.22 5.28
CA ILE A 327 -19.82 -25.59 5.47
C ILE A 327 -21.29 -25.67 5.12
N LYS A 328 -21.67 -26.71 4.38
CA LYS A 328 -23.07 -27.05 4.07
C LYS A 328 -23.50 -28.28 4.84
N ASN A 329 -24.79 -28.32 5.16
CA ASN A 329 -25.47 -29.41 5.85
C ASN A 329 -24.77 -29.86 7.15
N PRO A 330 -24.42 -28.92 8.07
CA PRO A 330 -23.92 -29.32 9.38
C PRO A 330 -25.00 -30.04 10.19
N SER A 331 -24.63 -31.14 10.83
CA SER A 331 -25.50 -31.96 11.69
C SER A 331 -25.25 -31.79 13.19
N ALA A 332 -24.06 -31.32 13.57
CA ALA A 332 -23.73 -30.97 14.95
C ALA A 332 -23.96 -29.46 15.19
N ALA A 333 -24.00 -29.04 16.46
CA ALA A 333 -24.09 -27.61 16.81
C ALA A 333 -22.75 -26.88 16.64
N ARG A 334 -21.65 -27.60 16.80
CA ARG A 334 -20.28 -27.09 16.76
C ARG A 334 -19.37 -28.06 16.02
N TYR A 335 -18.30 -27.48 15.49
CA TYR A 335 -17.25 -28.24 14.84
C TYR A 335 -15.87 -27.72 15.22
N ARG A 336 -14.95 -28.65 15.46
CA ARG A 336 -13.52 -28.37 15.50
C ARG A 336 -12.96 -28.43 14.09
N LEU A 337 -12.51 -27.28 13.60
CA LEU A 337 -11.80 -27.16 12.35
C LEU A 337 -10.30 -27.35 12.60
N TYR A 338 -9.65 -28.17 11.76
CA TYR A 338 -8.21 -28.28 11.66
C TYR A 338 -7.77 -27.75 10.30
N TRP A 339 -6.80 -26.82 10.28
CA TRP A 339 -6.15 -26.34 9.06
C TRP A 339 -4.65 -26.59 9.17
N GLY A 340 -4.18 -27.66 8.52
CA GLY A 340 -2.86 -28.22 8.80
C GLY A 340 -2.73 -28.64 10.28
N ALA A 341 -1.77 -28.03 10.98
CA ALA A 341 -1.50 -28.30 12.39
C ALA A 341 -2.32 -27.44 13.37
N PHE A 342 -3.04 -26.44 12.87
CA PHE A 342 -3.76 -25.46 13.70
C PHE A 342 -5.23 -25.83 13.81
N GLU A 343 -5.87 -25.49 14.93
CA GLU A 343 -7.28 -25.80 15.16
C GLU A 343 -8.06 -24.66 15.82
N LYS A 344 -9.36 -24.59 15.52
CA LYS A 344 -10.32 -23.68 16.16
C LYS A 344 -11.72 -24.29 16.14
N VAL A 345 -12.50 -24.02 17.17
CA VAL A 345 -13.90 -24.47 17.26
C VAL A 345 -14.83 -23.37 16.79
N TYR A 346 -15.81 -23.73 15.97
CA TYR A 346 -16.84 -22.84 15.45
C TYR A 346 -18.23 -23.39 15.71
N SER A 347 -19.23 -22.50 15.73
CA SER A 347 -20.62 -22.91 15.60
C SER A 347 -20.94 -23.28 14.15
N SER A 348 -21.92 -24.15 13.98
CA SER A 348 -22.44 -24.51 12.65
C SER A 348 -23.02 -23.31 11.90
N GLU A 349 -23.60 -22.35 12.63
CA GLU A 349 -24.09 -21.08 12.06
C GLU A 349 -22.93 -20.28 11.45
N ALA A 350 -21.84 -20.07 12.20
CA ALA A 350 -20.68 -19.32 11.71
C ALA A 350 -20.06 -19.99 10.48
N LEU A 351 -19.91 -21.32 10.52
CA LEU A 351 -19.40 -22.08 9.37
C LEU A 351 -20.34 -22.05 8.17
N SER A 352 -21.66 -22.01 8.38
CA SER A 352 -22.65 -21.92 7.29
C SER A 352 -22.68 -20.53 6.65
N GLN A 353 -22.48 -19.48 7.45
CA GLN A 353 -22.34 -18.11 6.96
C GLN A 353 -21.01 -17.94 6.20
N GLY A 354 -19.93 -18.52 6.73
CA GLY A 354 -18.59 -18.49 6.18
C GLY A 354 -17.63 -17.77 7.14
N VAL A 355 -16.46 -18.37 7.38
CA VAL A 355 -15.42 -17.82 8.27
C VAL A 355 -14.17 -17.48 7.49
N ASN A 356 -13.47 -16.40 7.85
CA ASN A 356 -12.21 -16.03 7.23
C ASN A 356 -11.05 -16.80 7.88
N LEU A 357 -10.54 -17.82 7.19
CA LEU A 357 -9.44 -18.64 7.68
C LEU A 357 -8.18 -17.81 7.96
N ALA A 358 -7.88 -16.82 7.12
CA ALA A 358 -6.69 -16.00 7.30
C ALA A 358 -6.75 -15.18 8.59
N ALA A 359 -7.94 -14.67 8.97
CA ALA A 359 -8.14 -13.89 10.20
C ALA A 359 -8.02 -14.73 11.46
N ASP A 360 -8.54 -15.96 11.39
CA ASP A 360 -8.63 -16.85 12.53
C ASP A 360 -7.37 -17.65 12.81
N PHE A 361 -6.52 -17.84 11.79
CA PHE A 361 -5.29 -18.62 11.86
C PHE A 361 -4.07 -17.78 11.42
N PRO A 362 -3.50 -16.97 12.34
CA PRO A 362 -2.32 -16.13 12.06
C PRO A 362 -1.11 -16.96 11.60
N GLU A 363 -0.95 -18.13 12.23
CA GLU A 363 -0.11 -19.19 11.70
C GLU A 363 -1.01 -20.21 11.01
N ASN A 364 -0.63 -20.58 9.79
CA ASN A 364 -1.41 -21.44 8.93
C ASN A 364 -0.48 -22.18 7.94
N PRO A 365 -0.99 -23.12 7.13
CA PRO A 365 -0.16 -23.89 6.19
C PRO A 365 0.64 -23.07 5.18
N PHE A 366 0.28 -21.81 4.94
CA PHE A 366 0.97 -20.92 3.99
C PHE A 366 2.12 -20.16 4.63
N SER A 367 2.23 -20.10 5.96
CA SER A 367 3.19 -19.22 6.66
C SER A 367 4.65 -19.46 6.24
N GLU A 368 5.06 -20.71 6.04
CA GLU A 368 6.42 -21.05 5.58
C GLU A 368 6.66 -20.60 4.13
N ALA A 369 5.73 -20.92 3.22
CA ALA A 369 5.84 -20.56 1.81
C ALA A 369 5.81 -19.04 1.61
N PHE A 370 4.92 -18.35 2.32
CA PHE A 370 4.84 -16.89 2.35
C PHE A 370 6.17 -16.26 2.77
N ARG A 371 6.78 -16.75 3.86
CA ARG A 371 8.05 -16.21 4.36
C ARG A 371 9.20 -16.36 3.35
N LYS A 372 9.23 -17.47 2.59
CA LYS A 372 10.21 -17.67 1.52
C LYS A 372 10.08 -16.61 0.42
N VAL A 373 8.84 -16.30 0.01
CA VAL A 373 8.58 -15.24 -0.96
C VAL A 373 8.97 -13.87 -0.39
N ASP A 374 8.52 -13.54 0.82
CA ASP A 374 8.84 -12.26 1.48
C ASP A 374 10.36 -12.04 1.64
N GLN A 375 11.11 -13.10 1.97
CA GLN A 375 12.57 -13.05 2.06
C GLN A 375 13.24 -12.85 0.70
N ALA A 376 12.74 -13.49 -0.37
CA ALA A 376 13.24 -13.27 -1.72
C ALA A 376 12.99 -11.82 -2.19
N VAL A 377 11.80 -11.28 -1.88
CA VAL A 377 11.47 -9.86 -2.12
C VAL A 377 12.43 -8.95 -1.36
N ALA A 378 12.66 -9.21 -0.06
CA ALA A 378 13.59 -8.42 0.76
C ALA A 378 15.00 -8.37 0.15
N THR A 379 15.53 -9.53 -0.26
CA THR A 379 16.86 -9.62 -0.87
C THR A 379 16.93 -8.85 -2.20
N LYS A 380 15.90 -8.97 -3.06
CA LYS A 380 15.82 -8.18 -4.29
C LYS A 380 15.77 -6.69 -4.02
N GLN A 381 14.88 -6.23 -3.15
CA GLN A 381 14.73 -4.79 -2.87
C GLN A 381 15.98 -4.19 -2.19
N ALA A 382 16.70 -4.95 -1.37
CA ALA A 382 18.00 -4.52 -0.83
C ALA A 382 19.03 -4.29 -1.95
N TYR A 383 19.07 -5.17 -2.95
CA TYR A 383 19.90 -4.97 -4.13
C TYR A 383 19.46 -3.76 -4.96
N GLU A 384 18.16 -3.51 -5.11
CA GLU A 384 17.64 -2.32 -5.83
C GLU A 384 18.12 -1.01 -5.17
N THR A 385 18.15 -0.92 -3.83
CA THR A 385 18.76 0.25 -3.15
C THR A 385 20.24 0.38 -3.50
N ARG A 386 21.01 -0.71 -3.48
CA ARG A 386 22.44 -0.70 -3.85
C ARG A 386 22.63 -0.28 -5.31
N GLN A 387 21.84 -0.83 -6.23
CA GLN A 387 21.88 -0.52 -7.65
C GLN A 387 21.74 0.98 -7.88
N ILE A 388 20.70 1.59 -7.30
CA ILE A 388 20.44 3.02 -7.48
C ILE A 388 21.44 3.84 -6.67
N LYS A 389 21.45 3.77 -5.34
CA LYS A 389 22.22 4.70 -4.51
C LYS A 389 23.73 4.55 -4.62
N GLN A 390 24.22 3.32 -4.73
CA GLN A 390 25.67 3.05 -4.64
C GLN A 390 26.31 2.93 -6.02
N ILE A 391 25.64 2.29 -6.99
CA ILE A 391 26.24 2.01 -8.30
C ILE A 391 25.94 3.14 -9.29
N PHE A 392 24.67 3.53 -9.49
CA PHE A 392 24.32 4.59 -10.44
C PHE A 392 24.86 5.95 -10.04
N HIS A 393 24.89 6.24 -8.74
CA HIS A 393 25.41 7.49 -8.19
C HIS A 393 26.86 7.38 -7.67
N GLY A 394 27.47 6.20 -7.80
CA GLY A 394 28.87 5.92 -7.46
C GLY A 394 29.83 6.06 -8.65
N PRO A 395 31.10 5.63 -8.48
CA PRO A 395 32.13 5.74 -9.50
C PRO A 395 31.74 5.09 -10.84
N GLU A 396 31.11 3.92 -10.81
CA GLU A 396 30.72 3.17 -12.01
C GLU A 396 29.68 3.93 -12.83
N GLY A 397 28.60 4.40 -12.21
CA GLY A 397 27.57 5.17 -12.89
C GLY A 397 28.02 6.57 -13.33
N ARG A 398 29.01 7.17 -12.65
CA ARG A 398 29.66 8.42 -13.11
C ARG A 398 30.56 8.21 -14.32
N ALA A 399 31.22 7.05 -14.41
CA ALA A 399 32.07 6.70 -15.53
C ALA A 399 31.24 6.33 -16.77
N ASP A 400 30.26 5.43 -16.61
CA ASP A 400 29.36 5.01 -17.69
C ASP A 400 28.03 4.49 -17.11
N LYS A 401 27.02 5.36 -17.13
CA LYS A 401 25.70 5.05 -16.57
C LYS A 401 24.97 3.95 -17.33
N GLU A 402 25.13 3.86 -18.65
CA GLU A 402 24.45 2.84 -19.45
C GLU A 402 25.07 1.47 -19.23
N MET A 403 26.40 1.39 -19.16
CA MET A 403 27.09 0.16 -18.78
C MET A 403 26.72 -0.27 -17.36
N ALA A 404 26.73 0.67 -16.40
CA ALA A 404 26.33 0.39 -15.02
C ALA A 404 24.90 -0.17 -14.94
N ALA A 405 23.95 0.42 -15.68
CA ALA A 405 22.59 -0.09 -15.77
C ALA A 405 22.54 -1.50 -16.37
N ALA A 406 23.19 -1.72 -17.52
CA ALA A 406 23.18 -3.02 -18.19
C ALA A 406 23.78 -4.15 -17.32
N LEU A 407 24.87 -3.88 -16.59
CA LEU A 407 25.52 -4.86 -15.72
C LEU A 407 24.69 -5.15 -14.47
N THR A 408 24.15 -4.12 -13.83
CA THR A 408 23.35 -4.30 -12.61
C THR A 408 22.03 -5.02 -12.87
N GLU A 409 21.43 -4.86 -14.06
CA GLU A 409 20.25 -5.66 -14.43
C GLU A 409 20.55 -7.15 -14.53
N LYS A 410 21.75 -7.54 -15.01
CA LYS A 410 22.17 -8.96 -15.01
C LYS A 410 22.30 -9.53 -13.60
N THR A 411 22.66 -8.72 -12.61
CA THR A 411 22.69 -9.14 -11.20
C THR A 411 21.30 -9.16 -10.57
N ARG A 412 20.40 -8.26 -10.99
CA ARG A 412 19.02 -8.22 -10.48
C ARG A 412 18.17 -9.37 -10.99
N GLU A 413 18.33 -9.78 -12.25
CA GLU A 413 17.47 -10.78 -12.90
C GLU A 413 17.37 -12.11 -12.11
N PRO A 414 18.46 -12.72 -11.61
CA PRO A 414 18.37 -13.90 -10.74
C PRO A 414 17.59 -13.66 -9.44
N LEU A 415 17.61 -12.45 -8.88
CA LEU A 415 16.85 -12.11 -7.67
C LEU A 415 15.35 -12.02 -7.95
N VAL A 416 14.96 -11.56 -9.15
CA VAL A 416 13.57 -11.60 -9.62
C VAL A 416 13.12 -13.05 -9.82
N SER A 417 13.97 -13.87 -10.45
CA SER A 417 13.69 -15.31 -10.60
C SER A 417 13.51 -16.02 -9.27
N ALA A 418 14.32 -15.69 -8.25
CA ALA A 418 14.19 -16.27 -6.92
C ALA A 418 12.81 -16.04 -6.26
N ILE A 419 12.14 -14.91 -6.55
CA ILE A 419 10.77 -14.66 -6.07
C ILE A 419 9.79 -15.63 -6.73
N ARG A 420 9.90 -15.80 -8.06
CA ARG A 420 9.07 -16.76 -8.83
C ARG A 420 9.31 -18.19 -8.35
N ASP A 421 10.56 -18.56 -8.12
CA ASP A 421 10.94 -19.89 -7.66
C ASP A 421 10.46 -20.16 -6.22
N ALA A 422 10.46 -19.14 -5.36
CA ALA A 422 9.94 -19.24 -3.99
C ALA A 422 8.39 -19.37 -3.94
N PHE A 423 7.69 -18.82 -4.93
CA PHE A 423 6.23 -18.87 -5.01
C PHE A 423 5.76 -20.18 -5.68
N GLN A 424 5.47 -21.19 -4.86
CA GLN A 424 5.05 -22.53 -5.29
C GLN A 424 3.70 -22.92 -4.67
N PRO A 425 2.76 -23.54 -5.42
CA PRO A 425 1.49 -23.98 -4.85
C PRO A 425 1.64 -24.71 -3.52
N VAL A 426 0.85 -24.32 -2.53
CA VAL A 426 0.86 -24.93 -1.21
C VAL A 426 -0.15 -26.06 -1.19
N VAL A 427 0.33 -27.28 -0.92
CA VAL A 427 -0.55 -28.42 -0.62
C VAL A 427 -0.89 -28.39 0.87
N HIS A 428 -2.17 -28.30 1.19
CA HIS A 428 -2.65 -28.23 2.57
C HIS A 428 -3.92 -29.04 2.77
N SER A 429 -4.33 -29.22 4.03
CA SER A 429 -5.53 -29.97 4.35
C SER A 429 -6.40 -29.29 5.38
N ILE A 430 -7.71 -29.45 5.21
CA ILE A 430 -8.74 -29.06 6.16
C ILE A 430 -9.45 -30.33 6.66
N ARG A 431 -9.57 -30.50 7.99
CA ARG A 431 -10.32 -31.61 8.60
C ARG A 431 -11.35 -31.05 9.58
N ILE A 432 -12.56 -31.62 9.56
CA ILE A 432 -13.69 -31.13 10.36
C ILE A 432 -14.21 -32.20 11.31
N VAL A 433 -14.04 -31.91 12.60
CA VAL A 433 -14.46 -32.56 13.84
C VAL A 433 -15.89 -32.25 14.31
N SER A 434 -16.92 -33.10 14.26
CA SER A 434 -18.14 -32.80 15.04
C SER A 434 -17.81 -32.79 16.53
N GLU A 435 -18.26 -31.78 17.28
CA GLU A 435 -18.13 -31.73 18.74
C GLU A 435 -19.43 -32.02 19.48
#